data_AF-A0AAD7D760-F1
#
_entry.id   AF-A0AAD7D760-F1
#
_cell.length_a   1.000
_cell.length_b   1.000
_cell.length_c   1.000
_cell.angle_alpha   90.00
_cell.angle_beta   90.00
_cell.angle_gamma   90.00
#
_symmetry.space_group_name_H-M   'P 1'
#
loop_
_entity.id
_entity.type
_entity.pdbx_description
1 polymer ?
#
loop_
_entity_poly.entity_id
_entity_poly.type
_entity_poly.pdbx_seq_one_letter_code
_entity_poly.pdbx_strand_id
1 'polypeptide(L)'
;MEDSSESTNSLASNLIGTEIANLYGFIDRDNVHGLNLAVPEDAKAIIKPWDERDSTARYADSGVDDQIILHIPFTQNVRLKSVLLKLGRGEVTPRHLRIYANHPTIVDFADAETTTPQLNISLLEGETGVVEYPFRVAAFANITSLSLFFSDSVGGDVSRIYYVGFKGDAKSQQRDVTSKLEVPAPMRPMRPS
;
A
#
# COMPACT_ATOMS: atom_id res chain seq x y z
N MET A 1 -18.06 -41.87 -30.91
CA MET A 1 -18.31 -42.71 -29.72
C MET A 1 -17.01 -42.75 -28.94
N GLU A 2 -16.53 -41.65 -28.34
CA GLU A 2 -17.11 -40.97 -27.15
C GLU A 2 -17.37 -41.99 -26.03
N ASP A 3 -16.89 -41.87 -24.79
CA ASP A 3 -16.55 -40.66 -24.04
C ASP A 3 -15.56 -40.95 -22.87
N SER A 4 -14.87 -39.87 -22.54
CA SER A 4 -14.07 -39.45 -21.40
C SER A 4 -14.21 -40.15 -20.03
N SER A 5 -13.09 -40.33 -19.31
CA SER A 5 -13.06 -40.24 -17.84
C SER A 5 -11.70 -39.70 -17.35
N GLU A 6 -11.78 -38.51 -16.78
CA GLU A 6 -11.01 -37.98 -15.66
C GLU A 6 -9.53 -38.36 -15.55
N SER A 7 -8.70 -37.47 -16.07
CA SER A 7 -7.45 -37.12 -15.42
C SER A 7 -7.47 -35.61 -15.18
N THR A 8 -8.10 -35.21 -14.07
CA THR A 8 -7.97 -33.88 -13.48
C THR A 8 -6.54 -33.73 -12.97
N ASN A 9 -5.60 -33.63 -13.90
CA ASN A 9 -4.21 -33.35 -13.62
C ASN A 9 -4.12 -31.86 -13.28
N SER A 10 -4.33 -31.57 -11.99
CA SER A 10 -3.63 -30.53 -11.24
C SER A 10 -3.19 -29.31 -12.05
N LEU A 11 -4.16 -28.56 -12.57
CA LEU A 11 -3.98 -27.18 -13.05
C LEU A 11 -3.71 -26.18 -11.90
N ALA A 12 -3.40 -26.68 -10.69
CA ALA A 12 -2.71 -25.93 -9.66
C ALA A 12 -1.19 -25.86 -9.91
N SER A 13 -0.75 -26.19 -11.13
CA SER A 13 0.49 -25.69 -11.73
C SER A 13 0.61 -24.19 -11.44
N ASN A 14 1.53 -23.84 -10.54
CA ASN A 14 2.30 -22.62 -10.62
C ASN A 14 1.48 -21.32 -10.75
N LEU A 15 0.62 -21.02 -9.76
CA LEU A 15 0.27 -19.61 -9.48
C LEU A 15 1.47 -18.88 -8.82
N ILE A 16 2.66 -19.06 -9.39
CA ILE A 16 3.88 -18.26 -9.17
C ILE A 16 3.89 -17.07 -10.15
N GLY A 17 2.78 -16.82 -10.83
CA GLY A 17 2.54 -15.60 -11.58
C GLY A 17 1.41 -14.80 -10.94
N THR A 18 1.71 -13.57 -10.50
CA THR A 18 0.75 -12.50 -10.18
C THR A 18 0.28 -12.31 -8.73
N GLU A 19 1.02 -12.77 -7.71
CA GLU A 19 0.89 -12.14 -6.39
C GLU A 19 1.65 -10.81 -6.41
N ILE A 20 1.01 -9.76 -6.93
CA ILE A 20 1.45 -8.38 -6.70
C ILE A 20 1.12 -8.09 -5.23
N ALA A 21 1.96 -8.58 -4.32
CA ALA A 21 1.63 -8.67 -2.90
C ALA A 21 1.35 -7.27 -2.33
N ASN A 22 0.14 -7.12 -1.80
CA ASN A 22 -0.24 -5.92 -1.07
C ASN A 22 0.64 -5.81 0.18
N LEU A 23 1.33 -4.69 0.35
CA LEU A 23 2.24 -4.48 1.47
C LEU A 23 1.53 -4.00 2.74
N TYR A 24 0.19 -3.91 2.72
CA TYR A 24 -0.62 -3.49 3.86
C TYR A 24 -0.22 -4.15 5.18
N GLY A 25 0.02 -5.48 5.18
CA GLY A 25 0.41 -6.22 6.39
C GLY A 25 1.82 -5.93 6.93
N PHE A 26 2.66 -5.24 6.15
CA PHE A 26 4.03 -4.86 6.52
C PHE A 26 4.16 -3.39 6.90
N ILE A 27 3.07 -2.62 6.84
CA ILE A 27 3.06 -1.21 7.25
C ILE A 27 2.85 -1.15 8.76
N ASP A 28 3.71 -0.39 9.44
CA ASP A 28 3.56 -0.12 10.86
C ASP A 28 2.58 1.04 11.06
N ARG A 29 1.29 0.70 11.08
CA ARG A 29 0.18 1.67 11.17
C ARG A 29 0.14 2.45 12.48
N ASP A 30 0.74 1.92 13.55
CA ASP A 30 0.76 2.56 14.87
C ASP A 30 1.76 3.73 14.89
N ASN A 31 2.81 3.65 14.06
CA ASN A 31 3.82 4.70 13.90
C ASN A 31 3.63 5.54 12.62
N VAL A 32 2.46 5.46 11.97
CA VAL A 32 2.12 6.34 10.85
C VAL A 32 1.81 7.74 11.38
N HIS A 33 2.47 8.74 10.79
CA HIS A 33 2.29 10.13 11.16
C HIS A 33 1.88 10.96 9.95
N GLY A 34 0.98 11.91 10.17
CA GLY A 34 0.63 12.93 9.19
C GLY A 34 0.98 14.32 9.70
N LEU A 35 1.64 15.13 8.86
CA LEU A 35 1.88 16.55 9.10
C LEU A 35 0.93 17.38 8.24
N ASN A 36 0.48 18.50 8.80
CA ASN A 36 -0.51 19.40 8.20
C ASN A 36 -1.80 18.67 7.78
N LEU A 37 -2.27 17.78 8.66
CA LEU A 37 -3.60 17.20 8.60
C LEU A 37 -4.49 17.89 9.64
N ALA A 38 -5.75 18.12 9.28
CA ALA A 38 -6.79 18.59 10.19
C ALA A 38 -6.88 17.70 11.43
N VAL A 39 -6.72 16.38 11.25
CA VAL A 39 -6.64 15.39 12.31
C VAL A 39 -5.43 14.48 12.02
N PRO A 40 -4.36 14.53 12.84
CA PRO A 40 -3.17 13.70 12.63
C PRO A 40 -3.46 12.19 12.60
N GLU A 41 -4.47 11.74 13.35
CA GLU A 41 -4.89 10.35 13.40
C GLU A 41 -5.55 9.86 12.10
N ASP A 42 -5.96 10.75 11.19
CA ASP A 42 -6.53 10.32 9.91
C ASP A 42 -5.47 9.78 8.93
N ALA A 43 -4.18 10.04 9.19
CA ALA A 43 -3.06 9.47 8.43
C ALA A 43 -3.06 7.93 8.41
N LYS A 44 -3.37 7.30 9.56
CA LYS A 44 -3.53 5.84 9.65
C LYS A 44 -4.87 5.38 9.07
N ALA A 45 -5.90 6.22 9.12
CA ALA A 45 -7.24 5.88 8.67
C ALA A 45 -7.36 5.76 7.14
N ILE A 46 -6.49 6.43 6.38
CA ILE A 46 -6.40 6.32 4.90
C ILE A 46 -5.58 5.11 4.44
N ILE A 47 -4.82 4.47 5.33
CA ILE A 47 -4.11 3.23 5.05
C ILE A 47 -5.06 2.08 5.36
N LYS A 48 -5.71 1.58 4.31
CA LYS A 48 -6.76 0.55 4.39
C LYS A 48 -6.37 -0.70 3.58
N PRO A 49 -7.00 -1.86 3.82
CA PRO A 49 -6.85 -2.99 2.92
C PRO A 49 -7.47 -2.68 1.55
N TRP A 50 -7.02 -3.42 0.53
CA TRP A 50 -7.46 -3.23 -0.86
C TRP A 50 -8.99 -3.37 -1.03
N ASP A 51 -9.63 -4.21 -0.23
CA ASP A 51 -11.08 -4.39 -0.23
C ASP A 51 -11.85 -3.12 0.18
N GLU A 52 -11.25 -2.28 1.02
CA GLU A 52 -11.84 -1.03 1.52
C GLU A 52 -11.41 0.21 0.75
N ARG A 53 -10.67 0.04 -0.35
CA ARG A 53 -10.11 1.16 -1.14
C ARG A 53 -11.17 2.15 -1.65
N ASP A 54 -12.41 1.67 -1.83
CA ASP A 54 -13.52 2.48 -2.32
C ASP A 54 -14.30 3.20 -1.21
N SER A 55 -14.02 2.86 0.05
CA SER A 55 -14.66 3.48 1.21
C SER A 55 -14.20 4.92 1.39
N THR A 56 -15.11 5.87 1.22
CA THR A 56 -14.91 7.30 1.49
C THR A 56 -15.26 7.71 2.92
N ALA A 57 -15.61 6.74 3.79
CA ALA A 57 -16.03 6.99 5.16
C ALA A 57 -14.93 7.61 6.04
N ARG A 58 -13.66 7.38 5.69
CA ARG A 58 -12.47 7.95 6.33
C ARG A 58 -11.58 8.55 5.27
N TYR A 59 -11.09 9.76 5.54
CA TYR A 59 -10.23 10.54 4.66
C TYR A 59 -9.28 11.38 5.51
N ALA A 60 -8.13 11.71 4.95
CA ALA A 60 -7.20 12.68 5.51
C ALA A 60 -7.40 13.99 4.74
N ASP A 61 -7.56 15.08 5.48
CA ASP A 61 -7.75 16.43 4.94
C ASP A 61 -6.70 17.34 5.56
N SER A 62 -6.16 18.27 4.79
CA SER A 62 -5.15 19.18 5.31
C SER A 62 -5.73 20.28 6.22
N GLY A 63 -6.99 20.66 6.01
CA GLY A 63 -7.75 21.61 6.81
C GLY A 63 -7.35 23.08 6.70
N VAL A 64 -6.09 23.39 6.40
CA VAL A 64 -5.56 24.78 6.45
C VAL A 64 -4.78 25.18 5.21
N ASP A 65 -3.93 24.29 4.68
CA ASP A 65 -3.06 24.58 3.54
C ASP A 65 -2.99 23.36 2.61
N ASP A 66 -2.58 23.50 1.37
CA ASP A 66 -2.64 22.42 0.37
C ASP A 66 -1.58 21.34 0.54
N GLN A 67 -0.62 21.55 1.43
CA GLN A 67 0.53 20.66 1.63
C GLN A 67 0.21 19.57 2.65
N ILE A 68 0.50 18.30 2.35
CA ILE A 68 0.34 17.18 3.30
C ILE A 68 1.60 16.33 3.28
N ILE A 69 2.09 15.97 4.46
CA ILE A 69 3.15 14.95 4.57
C ILE A 69 2.61 13.73 5.30
N LEU A 70 2.77 12.56 4.71
CA LEU A 70 2.47 11.27 5.34
C LEU A 70 3.76 10.48 5.52
N HIS A 71 4.12 10.20 6.75
CA HIS A 71 5.21 9.31 7.10
C HIS A 71 4.66 7.91 7.39
N ILE A 72 5.15 6.94 6.63
CA ILE A 72 4.69 5.56 6.62
C ILE A 72 5.90 4.65 6.86
N PRO A 73 6.14 4.23 8.11
CA PRO A 73 7.16 3.23 8.42
C PRO A 73 6.68 1.82 8.04
N PHE A 74 7.63 0.97 7.66
CA PHE A 74 7.43 -0.45 7.44
C PHE A 74 8.07 -1.26 8.56
N THR A 75 7.44 -2.36 8.95
CA THR A 75 7.93 -3.25 10.01
C THR A 75 9.20 -4.01 9.60
N GLN A 76 9.46 -4.12 8.30
CA GLN A 76 10.64 -4.76 7.74
C GLN A 76 11.03 -4.11 6.41
N ASN A 77 12.22 -4.44 5.93
CA ASN A 77 12.69 -3.96 4.64
C ASN A 77 11.88 -4.58 3.48
N VAL A 78 11.16 -3.75 2.74
CA VAL A 78 10.32 -4.14 1.61
C VAL A 78 10.85 -3.59 0.29
N ARG A 79 10.44 -4.21 -0.80
CA ARG A 79 10.69 -3.77 -2.17
C ARG A 79 9.38 -3.25 -2.75
N LEU A 80 9.32 -1.96 -3.05
CA LEU A 80 8.12 -1.34 -3.60
C LEU A 80 8.14 -1.38 -5.13
N LYS A 81 7.03 -1.81 -5.72
CA LYS A 81 6.81 -1.85 -7.17
C LYS A 81 5.87 -0.75 -7.62
N SER A 82 4.85 -0.41 -6.83
CA SER A 82 3.91 0.66 -7.13
C SER A 82 3.21 1.18 -5.88
N VAL A 83 2.70 2.41 -5.94
CA VAL A 83 1.81 3.01 -4.95
C VAL A 83 0.42 3.19 -5.54
N LEU A 84 -0.59 3.02 -4.70
CA LEU A 84 -1.99 3.12 -5.05
C LEU A 84 -2.61 4.25 -4.25
N LEU A 85 -3.16 5.22 -4.95
CA LEU A 85 -3.64 6.45 -4.35
C LEU A 85 -5.08 6.72 -4.78
N LYS A 86 -5.92 7.07 -3.82
CA LYS A 86 -7.24 7.65 -4.08
C LYS A 86 -7.28 9.03 -3.48
N LEU A 87 -7.41 10.03 -4.35
CA LEU A 87 -7.35 11.43 -3.97
C LEU A 87 -8.75 12.06 -3.93
N GLY A 88 -8.82 13.23 -3.32
CA GLY A 88 -9.91 14.18 -3.43
C GLY A 88 -10.22 14.52 -4.89
N ARG A 89 -11.41 15.08 -5.15
CA ARG A 89 -11.82 15.52 -6.49
C ARG A 89 -12.01 17.04 -6.53
N GLY A 90 -11.79 17.63 -7.70
CA GLY A 90 -11.98 19.05 -7.91
C GLY A 90 -10.87 19.84 -7.23
N GLU A 91 -11.26 20.88 -6.49
CA GLU A 91 -10.32 21.81 -5.86
C GLU A 91 -9.43 21.17 -4.79
N VAL A 92 -9.84 20.03 -4.22
CA VAL A 92 -9.09 19.37 -3.14
C VAL A 92 -8.10 18.30 -3.61
N THR A 93 -7.89 18.17 -4.92
CA THR A 93 -6.99 17.17 -5.51
C THR A 93 -5.54 17.69 -5.51
N PRO A 94 -4.58 17.03 -4.86
CA PRO A 94 -3.16 17.38 -5.01
C PRO A 94 -2.65 16.99 -6.41
N ARG A 95 -1.85 17.86 -7.04
CA ARG A 95 -1.29 17.65 -8.39
C ARG A 95 0.13 17.12 -8.38
N HIS A 96 0.86 17.34 -7.29
CA HIS A 96 2.24 16.89 -7.15
C HIS A 96 2.41 15.95 -5.95
N LEU A 97 3.10 14.84 -6.19
CA LEU A 97 3.53 13.90 -5.16
C LEU A 97 5.04 13.72 -5.23
N ARG A 98 5.71 14.04 -4.13
CA ARG A 98 7.13 13.75 -3.91
C ARG A 98 7.27 12.63 -2.88
N ILE A 99 8.18 11.71 -3.14
CA ILE A 99 8.37 10.51 -2.34
C ILE A 99 9.82 10.46 -1.88
N TYR A 100 9.99 10.27 -0.58
CA TYR A 100 11.28 10.18 0.10
C TYR A 100 11.33 8.84 0.85
N ALA A 101 12.20 7.93 0.45
CA ALA A 101 12.39 6.66 1.15
C ALA A 101 13.67 6.62 1.98
N ASN A 102 13.64 5.83 3.05
CA ASN A 102 14.76 5.61 3.97
C ASN A 102 15.29 6.90 4.61
N HIS A 103 14.39 7.82 4.93
CA HIS A 103 14.77 9.02 5.65
C HIS A 103 14.98 8.68 7.14
N PRO A 104 16.08 9.11 7.78
CA PRO A 104 16.39 8.77 9.17
C PRO A 104 15.44 9.44 10.17
N THR A 105 14.85 10.57 9.77
CA THR A 105 13.85 11.33 10.53
C THR A 105 12.58 11.48 9.70
N ILE A 106 11.45 11.76 10.37
CA ILE A 106 10.22 12.18 9.69
C ILE A 106 10.57 13.44 8.88
N VAL A 107 10.37 13.38 7.56
CA VAL A 107 10.61 14.51 6.68
C VAL A 107 9.63 15.62 7.05
N ASP A 108 10.14 16.76 7.45
CA ASP A 108 9.34 17.97 7.62
C ASP A 108 9.30 18.79 6.32
N PHE A 109 8.59 19.91 6.33
CA PHE A 109 8.46 20.77 5.15
C PHE A 109 9.81 21.37 4.71
N ALA A 110 10.68 21.73 5.66
CA ALA A 110 11.99 22.31 5.36
C ALA A 110 12.94 21.26 4.76
N ASP A 111 12.90 20.04 5.28
CA ASP A 111 13.61 18.89 4.73
C ASP A 111 13.06 18.53 3.35
N ALA A 112 11.74 18.59 3.13
CA ALA A 112 11.14 18.29 1.82
C ALA A 112 11.58 19.28 0.72
N GLU A 113 11.86 20.54 1.09
CA GLU A 113 12.36 21.56 0.16
C GLU A 113 13.85 21.42 -0.15
N THR A 114 14.65 20.99 0.83
CA THR A 114 16.11 20.88 0.70
C THR A 114 16.57 19.50 0.23
N THR A 115 15.78 18.47 0.50
CA THR A 115 16.09 17.08 0.16
C THR A 115 15.59 16.75 -1.23
N THR A 116 16.43 16.08 -2.02
CA THR A 116 16.04 15.57 -3.33
C THR A 116 15.04 14.41 -3.17
N PRO A 117 13.81 14.51 -3.68
CA PRO A 117 12.88 13.39 -3.66
C PRO A 117 13.38 12.28 -4.56
N GLN A 118 13.21 11.03 -4.13
CA GLN A 118 13.59 9.86 -4.93
C GLN A 118 12.66 9.66 -6.12
N LEU A 119 11.40 10.07 -5.95
CA LEU A 119 10.42 10.06 -7.01
C LEU A 119 9.53 11.29 -6.89
N ASN A 120 9.33 11.96 -8.02
CA ASN A 120 8.42 13.08 -8.17
C ASN A 120 7.44 12.70 -9.28
N ILE A 121 6.15 12.70 -8.95
CA ILE A 121 5.06 12.25 -9.80
C ILE A 121 4.05 13.38 -9.90
N SER A 122 3.64 13.68 -11.13
CA SER A 122 2.44 14.48 -11.38
C SER A 122 1.22 13.58 -11.27
N LEU A 123 0.36 13.88 -10.31
CA LEU A 123 -0.87 13.15 -10.03
C LEU A 123 -1.92 13.48 -11.09
N LEU A 124 -2.83 12.53 -11.34
CA LEU A 124 -3.90 12.70 -12.30
C LEU A 124 -5.09 13.38 -11.64
N GLU A 125 -5.60 14.41 -12.31
CA GLU A 125 -6.73 15.19 -11.85
C GLU A 125 -8.05 14.54 -12.29
N GLY A 126 -9.07 14.57 -11.43
CA GLY A 126 -10.42 14.11 -11.77
C GLY A 126 -10.63 12.60 -11.77
N GLU A 127 -9.63 11.79 -11.40
CA GLU A 127 -9.80 10.35 -11.35
C GLU A 127 -10.74 9.93 -10.21
N THR A 128 -11.62 8.99 -10.53
CA THR A 128 -12.70 8.59 -9.64
C THR A 128 -12.35 7.38 -8.77
N GLY A 129 -11.45 6.54 -9.30
CA GLY A 129 -10.96 5.33 -8.68
C GLY A 129 -9.60 5.49 -8.00
N VAL A 130 -9.00 4.34 -7.69
CA VAL A 130 -7.64 4.25 -7.18
C VAL A 130 -6.68 4.25 -8.37
N VAL A 131 -5.73 5.18 -8.38
CA VAL A 131 -4.67 5.24 -9.40
C VAL A 131 -3.45 4.49 -8.90
N GLU A 132 -2.90 3.65 -9.75
CA GLU A 132 -1.63 2.97 -9.50
C GLU A 132 -0.48 3.72 -10.19
N TYR A 133 0.50 4.14 -9.39
CA TYR A 133 1.72 4.78 -9.87
C TYR A 133 2.90 3.82 -9.71
N PRO A 134 3.49 3.33 -10.81
CA PRO A 134 4.62 2.41 -10.75
C PRO A 134 5.89 3.12 -10.27
N PHE A 135 6.65 2.41 -9.44
CA PHE A 135 7.94 2.84 -8.93
C PHE A 135 9.09 2.22 -9.70
N ARG A 136 10.25 2.90 -9.65
CA ARG A 136 11.50 2.33 -10.15
C ARG A 136 12.02 1.35 -9.12
N VAL A 137 11.77 0.06 -9.34
CA VAL A 137 12.11 -1.01 -8.41
C VAL A 137 13.61 -1.08 -8.04
N ALA A 138 14.50 -0.50 -8.85
CA ALA A 138 15.91 -0.33 -8.53
C ALA A 138 16.17 0.69 -7.40
N ALA A 139 15.42 1.80 -7.38
CA ALA A 139 15.51 2.83 -6.35
C ALA A 139 14.75 2.42 -5.07
N PHE A 140 13.68 1.63 -5.20
CA PHE A 140 12.82 1.21 -4.10
C PHE A 140 12.98 -0.27 -3.71
N ALA A 141 14.20 -0.81 -3.81
CA ALA A 141 14.48 -2.22 -3.52
C ALA A 141 14.62 -2.55 -2.02
N ASN A 142 15.02 -1.56 -1.22
CA ASN A 142 15.27 -1.70 0.20
C ASN A 142 14.66 -0.51 0.92
N ILE A 143 13.36 -0.60 1.23
CA ILE A 143 12.61 0.48 1.88
C ILE A 143 12.23 0.07 3.30
N THR A 144 12.60 0.91 4.26
CA THR A 144 12.22 0.78 5.69
C THR A 144 11.18 1.81 6.10
N SER A 145 11.22 3.00 5.52
CA SER A 145 10.27 4.07 5.75
C SER A 145 10.02 4.86 4.47
N LEU A 146 8.81 5.38 4.31
CA LEU A 146 8.43 6.29 3.24
C LEU A 146 7.81 7.56 3.80
N SER A 147 8.21 8.70 3.23
CA SER A 147 7.50 9.96 3.42
C SER A 147 6.90 10.38 2.08
N LEU A 148 5.59 10.59 2.05
CA LEU A 148 4.84 11.07 0.90
C LEU A 148 4.49 12.53 1.14
N PHE A 149 4.95 13.41 0.26
CA PHE A 149 4.68 14.84 0.30
C PHE A 149 3.75 15.20 -0.86
N PHE A 150 2.54 15.62 -0.54
CA PHE A 150 1.54 16.08 -1.48
C PHE A 150 1.51 17.60 -1.47
N SER A 151 1.46 18.23 -2.64
CA SER A 151 1.41 19.67 -2.81
C SER A 151 0.72 20.05 -4.12
N ASP A 152 0.51 21.36 -4.30
CA ASP A 152 -0.12 21.96 -5.47
C ASP A 152 -1.53 21.42 -5.66
N SER A 153 -2.42 21.66 -4.70
CA SER A 153 -3.83 21.32 -4.89
C SER A 153 -4.46 22.15 -6.00
N VAL A 154 -5.43 21.59 -6.72
CA VAL A 154 -6.12 22.28 -7.84
C VAL A 154 -6.77 23.60 -7.39
N GLY A 155 -7.35 23.63 -6.19
CA GLY A 155 -7.96 24.82 -5.60
C GLY A 155 -6.97 25.72 -4.87
N GLY A 156 -5.81 25.20 -4.47
CA GLY A 156 -4.78 25.92 -3.74
C GLY A 156 -5.03 26.07 -2.24
N ASP A 157 -6.19 25.63 -1.73
CA ASP A 157 -6.56 25.84 -0.32
C ASP A 157 -6.34 24.60 0.56
N VAL A 158 -6.80 23.42 0.10
CA VAL A 158 -6.77 22.19 0.89
C VAL A 158 -6.56 20.97 0.01
N SER A 159 -5.93 19.95 0.57
CA SER A 159 -5.73 18.65 -0.08
C SER A 159 -6.51 17.57 0.67
N ARG A 160 -7.09 16.62 -0.08
CA ARG A 160 -7.79 15.47 0.49
C ARG A 160 -7.30 14.15 -0.09
N ILE A 161 -7.17 13.16 0.78
CA ILE A 161 -6.71 11.81 0.44
C ILE A 161 -7.68 10.80 1.08
N TYR A 162 -8.15 9.81 0.31
CA TYR A 162 -9.06 8.77 0.78
C TYR A 162 -8.39 7.43 1.04
N TYR A 163 -7.37 7.11 0.23
CA TYR A 163 -6.69 5.82 0.29
C TYR A 163 -5.24 5.94 -0.13
N VAL A 164 -4.36 5.29 0.63
CA VAL A 164 -2.95 5.06 0.28
C VAL A 164 -2.65 3.59 0.49
N GLY A 165 -2.14 2.94 -0.55
CA GLY A 165 -1.70 1.55 -0.52
C GLY A 165 -0.40 1.37 -1.27
N PHE A 166 0.29 0.26 -1.00
CA PHE A 166 1.55 -0.07 -1.64
C PHE A 166 1.53 -1.52 -2.14
N LYS A 167 2.11 -1.71 -3.32
CA LYS A 167 2.29 -3.01 -3.96
C LYS A 167 3.77 -3.29 -4.10
N GLY A 168 4.18 -4.50 -3.81
CA GLY A 168 5.58 -4.87 -3.84
C GLY A 168 5.85 -6.27 -3.34
N ASP A 169 7.07 -6.49 -2.87
CA ASP A 169 7.47 -7.76 -2.25
C ASP A 169 8.16 -7.44 -0.93
N ALA A 170 7.67 -8.00 0.17
CA ALA A 170 8.41 -7.96 1.42
C ALA A 170 9.52 -9.01 1.36
N LYS A 171 10.76 -8.64 1.76
CA LYS A 171 11.82 -9.64 1.95
C LYS A 171 11.50 -10.47 3.20
N SER A 172 10.60 -11.43 3.10
CA SER A 172 10.42 -12.41 4.17
C SER A 172 11.54 -13.44 4.10
N GLN A 173 12.23 -13.65 5.23
CA GLN A 173 12.54 -15.02 5.63
C GLN A 173 11.17 -15.65 5.85
N GLN A 174 10.79 -16.63 5.02
CA GLN A 174 9.50 -17.31 5.11
C GLN A 174 9.16 -17.62 6.58
N ARG A 175 8.23 -16.88 7.17
CA ARG A 175 7.31 -17.50 8.12
C ARG A 175 6.16 -17.99 7.27
N ASP A 176 6.39 -19.17 6.74
CA ASP A 176 5.37 -20.09 6.31
C ASP A 176 4.46 -20.31 7.53
N VAL A 177 3.47 -19.43 7.71
CA VAL A 177 2.26 -19.80 8.44
C VAL A 177 1.38 -20.44 7.39
N THR A 178 1.82 -21.61 6.93
CA THR A 178 0.89 -22.65 6.52
C THR A 178 -0.07 -22.77 7.69
N SER A 179 -1.30 -22.29 7.51
CA SER A 179 -2.42 -22.66 8.33
C SER A 179 -2.55 -24.17 8.21
N LYS A 180 -1.78 -24.88 9.04
CA LYS A 180 -1.80 -26.31 9.21
C LYS A 180 -3.15 -26.62 9.85
N LEU A 181 -4.19 -26.71 9.02
CA LEU A 181 -5.42 -27.42 9.33
C LEU A 181 -5.03 -28.90 9.44
N GLU A 182 -4.36 -29.21 10.54
CA GLU A 182 -4.03 -30.56 10.96
C GLU A 182 -5.30 -31.10 11.60
N VAL A 183 -6.14 -31.77 10.81
CA VAL A 183 -7.19 -32.63 11.36
C VAL A 183 -6.51 -33.96 11.69
N PRO A 184 -6.31 -34.32 12.97
CA PRO A 184 -5.74 -35.62 13.31
C PRO A 184 -6.75 -36.72 12.96
N ALA A 185 -6.36 -37.62 12.06
CA ALA A 185 -7.05 -38.88 11.84
C ALA A 185 -6.65 -39.88 12.94
N PRO A 186 -7.59 -40.53 13.65
CA PRO A 186 -7.30 -41.80 14.29
C PRO A 186 -7.62 -42.96 13.35
N MET A 187 -6.63 -43.85 13.21
CA MET A 187 -6.61 -45.06 12.41
C MET A 187 -7.81 -45.99 12.62
N ARG A 188 -8.21 -46.63 11.51
CA ARG A 188 -9.04 -47.83 11.43
C ARG A 188 -8.32 -49.04 12.05
N PRO A 189 -9.00 -49.92 12.79
CA PRO A 189 -8.63 -51.33 12.86
C PRO A 189 -9.55 -52.20 11.99
N MET A 190 -8.92 -53.22 11.41
CA MET A 190 -9.41 -54.20 10.45
C MET A 190 -10.62 -55.03 10.91
N ARG A 191 -11.42 -55.50 9.93
CA ARG A 191 -12.27 -56.69 10.03
C ARG A 191 -11.40 -57.94 10.26
N PRO A 192 -11.90 -58.93 11.02
CA PRO A 192 -12.46 -60.17 10.42
C PRO A 192 -13.72 -60.63 11.19
N SER A 193 -14.56 -61.58 10.78
CA SER A 193 -14.58 -62.65 9.76
C SER A 193 -15.95 -62.70 9.09
#